data_AF-A0A7X8IMT9-F1
#
_entry.id   AF-A0A7X8IMT9-F1
#
_cell.length_a   1.000
_cell.length_b   1.000
_cell.length_c   1.000
_cell.angle_alpha   90.00
_cell.angle_beta   90.00
_cell.angle_gamma   90.00
#
_symmetry.space_group_name_H-M   'P 1'
#
loop_
_entity.id
_entity.type
_entity.pdbx_description
1 polymer ?
#
loop_
_entity_poly.entity_id
_entity_poly.type
_entity_poly.pdbx_seq_one_letter_code
_entity_poly.pdbx_strand_id
1 'polypeptide(L)'
;MLKAEAYSFLSYIFMNFENNYLRALPYTKGLYELYPGNLSYKAGYIKNLLLLKEYDEAELLMKSANNGNRYFMAQMSIFRGILQEKKYRNPDQAESYYNKGINELSAFGYYGYDASSWAYYGLSRLCDLRDDRQNKKTFRKTANEMAYYRNINFDD
;
A
#
# COMPACT_ATOMS: atom_id res chain seq x y z
N MET A 1 5.77 -18.87 -17.76
CA MET A 1 4.91 -17.78 -18.24
C MET A 1 3.49 -17.95 -17.68
N LEU A 2 2.75 -18.99 -18.09
CA LEU A 2 1.38 -19.29 -17.64
C LEU A 2 1.15 -19.26 -16.10
N LYS A 3 2.08 -19.79 -15.31
CA LYS A 3 1.95 -19.81 -13.83
C LYS A 3 1.98 -18.41 -13.21
N ALA A 4 2.85 -17.53 -13.70
CA ALA A 4 2.96 -16.16 -13.19
C ALA A 4 1.73 -15.33 -13.56
N GLU A 5 1.22 -15.52 -14.77
CA GLU A 5 -0.01 -14.86 -15.23
C GLU A 5 -1.21 -15.33 -14.41
N ALA A 6 -1.37 -16.66 -14.23
CA ALA A 6 -2.43 -17.22 -13.40
C ALA A 6 -2.37 -16.70 -11.95
N TYR A 7 -1.18 -16.67 -11.34
CA TYR A 7 -1.03 -16.13 -9.98
C TYR A 7 -1.34 -14.64 -9.92
N SER A 8 -0.93 -13.88 -10.94
CA SER A 8 -1.25 -12.45 -11.05
C SER A 8 -2.76 -12.23 -11.12
N PHE A 9 -3.46 -12.96 -11.98
CA PHE A 9 -4.92 -12.89 -12.08
C PHE A 9 -5.64 -13.30 -10.79
N LEU A 10 -5.26 -14.42 -10.18
CA LEU A 10 -5.89 -14.90 -8.95
C LEU A 10 -5.66 -13.93 -7.78
N SER A 11 -4.42 -13.47 -7.58
CA SER A 11 -4.14 -12.46 -6.55
C SER A 11 -4.95 -11.18 -6.79
N TYR A 12 -5.09 -10.75 -8.04
CA TYR A 12 -5.85 -9.56 -8.40
C TYR A 12 -7.36 -9.71 -8.11
N ILE A 13 -7.96 -10.85 -8.46
CA ILE A 13 -9.36 -11.16 -8.17
C ILE A 13 -9.60 -11.17 -6.66
N PHE A 14 -8.81 -11.95 -5.94
CA PHE A 14 -9.00 -12.13 -4.50
C PHE A 14 -8.79 -10.82 -3.73
N MET A 15 -7.78 -10.02 -4.08
CA MET A 15 -7.55 -8.75 -3.39
C MET A 15 -8.60 -7.70 -3.72
N ASN A 16 -8.85 -7.46 -5.01
CA ASN A 16 -9.53 -6.23 -5.43
C ASN A 16 -11.05 -6.41 -5.60
N PHE A 17 -11.54 -7.64 -5.82
CA PHE A 17 -12.96 -7.92 -6.02
C PHE A 17 -13.58 -8.67 -4.84
N GLU A 18 -12.86 -9.63 -4.25
CA GLU A 18 -13.39 -10.44 -3.14
C GLU A 18 -12.99 -9.95 -1.75
N ASN A 19 -12.05 -8.99 -1.64
CA ASN A 19 -11.45 -8.57 -0.37
C ASN A 19 -10.88 -9.73 0.47
N ASN A 20 -10.48 -10.82 -0.20
CA ASN A 20 -10.01 -12.03 0.45
C ASN A 20 -8.48 -12.09 0.41
N TYR A 21 -7.87 -11.29 1.28
CA TYR A 21 -6.41 -11.14 1.35
C TYR A 21 -5.71 -12.44 1.77
N LEU A 22 -6.39 -13.29 2.57
CA LEU A 22 -5.86 -14.59 2.99
C LEU A 22 -5.77 -15.56 1.80
N ARG A 23 -6.80 -15.58 0.93
CA ARG A 23 -6.75 -16.36 -0.32
C ARG A 23 -5.75 -15.78 -1.32
N ALA A 24 -5.55 -14.47 -1.35
CA ALA A 24 -4.55 -13.84 -2.22
C ALA A 24 -3.10 -14.16 -1.81
N LEU A 25 -2.85 -14.39 -0.52
CA LEU A 25 -1.52 -14.57 0.07
C LEU A 25 -0.63 -15.60 -0.63
N PRO A 26 -1.04 -16.86 -0.87
CA PRO A 26 -0.18 -17.83 -1.54
C PRO A 26 0.22 -17.40 -2.96
N TYR A 27 -0.62 -16.63 -3.64
CA TYR A 27 -0.33 -16.16 -5.00
C TYR A 27 0.61 -14.96 -5.01
N THR A 28 0.40 -13.97 -4.12
CA THR A 28 1.30 -12.82 -4.01
C THR A 28 2.68 -13.25 -3.50
N LYS A 29 2.73 -14.16 -2.52
CA LYS A 29 3.96 -14.80 -2.04
C LYS A 29 4.66 -15.58 -3.16
N GLY A 30 3.93 -16.45 -3.85
CA GLY A 30 4.47 -17.25 -4.94
C GLY A 30 5.04 -16.40 -6.09
N LEU A 31 4.40 -15.28 -6.43
CA LEU A 31 4.94 -14.32 -7.42
C LEU A 31 6.25 -13.69 -6.97
N TYR A 32 6.32 -13.26 -5.71
CA TYR A 32 7.53 -12.70 -5.13
C TYR A 32 8.68 -13.73 -5.09
N GLU A 33 8.41 -14.95 -4.65
CA GLU A 33 9.41 -16.02 -4.54
C GLU A 33 9.93 -16.51 -5.90
N LEU A 34 9.04 -16.64 -6.90
CA LEU A 34 9.42 -17.06 -8.24
C LEU A 34 10.18 -15.97 -9.01
N TYR A 35 9.94 -14.70 -8.69
CA TYR A 35 10.47 -13.56 -9.41
C TYR A 35 10.95 -12.45 -8.45
N PRO A 36 11.99 -12.71 -7.62
CA PRO A 36 12.40 -11.80 -6.56
C PRO A 36 12.94 -10.46 -7.06
N GLY A 37 13.38 -10.39 -8.32
CA GLY A 37 13.80 -9.15 -8.99
C GLY A 37 12.64 -8.28 -9.49
N ASN A 38 11.41 -8.80 -9.51
CA ASN A 38 10.23 -8.05 -9.93
C ASN A 38 9.66 -7.23 -8.77
N LEU A 39 9.90 -5.92 -8.83
CA LEU A 39 9.53 -4.99 -7.77
C LEU A 39 8.02 -4.86 -7.58
N SER A 40 7.24 -5.01 -8.66
CA SER A 40 5.77 -4.98 -8.58
C SER A 40 5.23 -6.17 -7.79
N TYR A 41 5.81 -7.35 -7.97
CA TYR A 41 5.42 -8.53 -7.19
C TYR A 41 5.85 -8.42 -5.72
N LYS A 42 7.05 -7.88 -5.46
CA LYS A 42 7.49 -7.58 -4.09
C LYS A 42 6.54 -6.58 -3.41
N ALA A 43 6.17 -5.49 -4.10
CA ALA A 43 5.22 -4.51 -3.57
C ALA A 43 3.83 -5.13 -3.34
N GLY A 44 3.36 -5.97 -4.26
CA GLY A 44 2.08 -6.69 -4.13
C GLY A 44 2.04 -7.61 -2.92
N TYR A 45 3.12 -8.37 -2.66
CA TYR A 45 3.23 -9.22 -1.49
C TYR A 45 3.26 -8.42 -0.18
N ILE A 46 4.08 -7.36 -0.11
CA ILE A 46 4.11 -6.45 1.05
C ILE A 46 2.72 -5.85 1.30
N LYS A 47 2.03 -5.38 0.25
CA LYS A 47 0.67 -4.84 0.35
C LYS A 47 -0.29 -5.87 0.96
N ASN A 48 -0.24 -7.12 0.50
CA ASN A 48 -1.09 -8.19 1.00
C ASN A 48 -0.81 -8.49 2.48
N LEU A 49 0.46 -8.50 2.90
CA LEU A 49 0.84 -8.67 4.30
C LEU A 49 0.32 -7.52 5.18
N LEU A 50 0.45 -6.28 4.72
CA LEU A 50 -0.09 -5.11 5.42
C LEU A 50 -1.62 -5.18 5.58
N LEU A 51 -2.34 -5.64 4.55
CA LEU A 51 -3.80 -5.84 4.60
C LEU A 51 -4.21 -6.97 5.56
N LEU A 52 -3.35 -7.98 5.72
CA LEU A 52 -3.52 -9.06 6.69
C LEU A 52 -3.02 -8.71 8.09
N LYS A 53 -2.46 -7.51 8.28
CA LYS A 53 -1.85 -7.05 9.54
C LYS A 53 -0.61 -7.85 9.96
N GLU A 54 0.01 -8.55 9.02
CA GLU A 54 1.28 -9.26 9.16
C GLU A 54 2.45 -8.26 9.10
N TYR A 55 2.45 -7.30 10.02
CA TYR A 55 3.29 -6.11 9.95
C TYR A 55 4.78 -6.41 10.13
N ASP A 56 5.13 -7.41 10.93
CA ASP A 56 6.52 -7.81 11.15
C ASP A 56 7.15 -8.38 9.87
N GLU A 57 6.43 -9.26 9.16
CA GLU A 57 6.91 -9.81 7.89
C GLU A 57 6.98 -8.73 6.81
N ALA A 58 5.95 -7.88 6.72
CA ALA A 58 5.95 -6.75 5.78
C ALA A 58 7.16 -5.84 6.00
N GLU A 59 7.46 -5.49 7.25
CA GLU A 59 8.59 -4.63 7.61
C GLU A 59 9.95 -5.27 7.27
N LEU A 60 10.11 -6.56 7.52
CA LEU A 60 11.32 -7.29 7.18
C LEU A 60 11.61 -7.23 5.67
N LEU A 61 10.58 -7.42 4.84
CA LEU A 61 10.69 -7.32 3.38
C LEU A 61 11.02 -5.90 2.90
N MET A 62 10.51 -4.88 3.60
CA MET A 62 10.79 -3.47 3.31
C MET A 62 12.23 -3.06 3.65
N LYS A 63 12.86 -3.67 4.67
CA LYS A 63 14.26 -3.40 5.03
C LYS A 63 15.23 -3.81 3.92
N SER A 64 14.95 -4.91 3.23
CA SER A 64 15.75 -5.41 2.10
C SER A 64 15.39 -4.79 0.74
N ALA A 65 14.61 -3.70 0.72
CA ALA A 65 13.95 -3.21 -0.49
C ALA A 65 14.69 -2.07 -1.20
N ASN A 66 15.82 -1.58 -0.68
CA ASN A 66 16.54 -0.49 -1.34
C ASN A 66 17.22 -0.97 -2.63
N ASN A 67 16.73 -0.51 -3.78
CA ASN A 67 17.18 -0.93 -5.11
C ASN A 67 17.36 0.24 -6.11
N GLY A 68 17.22 1.49 -5.64
CA GLY A 68 17.34 2.69 -6.49
C GLY A 68 16.13 2.99 -7.40
N ASN A 69 15.13 2.11 -7.51
CA ASN A 69 13.93 2.38 -8.30
C ASN A 69 13.03 3.39 -7.59
N ARG A 70 12.92 4.60 -8.15
CA ARG A 70 12.20 5.73 -7.54
C ARG A 70 10.73 5.45 -7.28
N TYR A 71 10.02 4.79 -8.21
CA TYR A 71 8.61 4.49 -8.06
C TYR A 71 8.38 3.51 -6.90
N PHE A 72 9.12 2.41 -6.90
CA PHE A 72 9.04 1.40 -5.85
C PHE A 72 9.41 1.99 -4.48
N MET A 73 10.45 2.82 -4.40
CA MET A 73 10.83 3.49 -3.16
C MET A 73 9.75 4.45 -2.63
N ALA A 74 9.03 5.12 -3.53
CA ALA A 74 7.89 5.96 -3.16
C ALA A 74 6.72 5.12 -2.59
N GLN A 75 6.44 3.95 -3.17
CA GLN A 75 5.48 3.00 -2.58
C GLN A 75 5.95 2.52 -1.20
N MET A 76 7.25 2.26 -1.02
CA MET A 76 7.80 1.90 0.30
C MET A 76 7.65 3.03 1.32
N SER A 77 7.71 4.31 0.91
CA SER A 77 7.39 5.44 1.78
C SER A 77 5.95 5.32 2.29
N ILE A 78 4.98 5.04 1.42
CA ILE A 78 3.57 4.85 1.83
C ILE A 78 3.39 3.65 2.76
N PHE A 79 4.00 2.50 2.44
CA PHE A 79 3.92 1.32 3.29
C PHE A 79 4.54 1.53 4.67
N ARG A 80 5.61 2.32 4.78
CA ARG A 80 6.16 2.75 6.08
C ARG A 80 5.19 3.66 6.84
N GLY A 81 4.46 4.53 6.15
CA GLY A 81 3.39 5.32 6.74
C GLY A 81 2.31 4.43 7.37
N ILE A 82 1.89 3.38 6.66
CA ILE A 82 0.92 2.38 7.16
C ILE A 82 1.45 1.68 8.41
N LEU A 83 2.71 1.27 8.43
CA LEU A 83 3.32 0.67 9.63
C LEU A 83 3.35 1.63 10.81
N GLN A 84 3.76 2.89 10.59
CA GLN A 84 3.81 3.88 11.66
C GLN A 84 2.41 4.15 12.22
N GLU A 85 1.40 4.24 11.37
CA GLU A 85 0.01 4.44 11.78
C GLU A 85 -0.55 3.22 12.54
N LYS A 86 -0.43 2.02 11.95
CA LYS A 86 -1.20 0.84 12.38
C LYS A 86 -0.46 -0.02 13.40
N LYS A 87 0.85 -0.25 13.19
CA LYS A 87 1.68 -1.06 14.09
C LYS A 87 2.22 -0.21 15.25
N TYR A 88 2.90 0.88 14.93
CA TYR A 88 3.63 1.67 15.92
C TYR A 88 2.80 2.76 16.62
N ARG A 89 1.58 3.03 16.12
CA ARG A 89 0.69 4.07 16.64
C ARG A 89 1.38 5.44 16.74
N ASN A 90 2.21 5.75 15.75
CA ASN A 90 2.98 6.98 15.64
C ASN A 90 2.41 7.85 14.50
N PRO A 91 1.39 8.69 14.78
CA PRO A 91 0.68 9.45 13.76
C PRO A 91 1.58 10.48 13.07
N ASP A 92 2.53 11.08 13.78
CA ASP A 92 3.41 12.12 13.21
C ASP A 92 4.39 11.53 12.19
N GLN A 93 4.99 10.38 12.53
CA GLN A 93 5.85 9.68 11.59
C GLN A 93 5.06 9.09 10.41
N ALA A 94 3.83 8.64 10.66
CA ALA A 94 2.93 8.17 9.60
C ALA A 94 2.63 9.29 8.59
N GLU A 95 2.24 10.47 9.06
CA GLU A 95 1.98 11.64 8.23
C GLU A 95 3.20 12.04 7.41
N SER A 96 4.40 12.06 8.03
CA SER A 96 5.66 12.36 7.33
C SER A 96 5.88 11.41 6.15
N TYR A 97 5.72 10.10 6.38
CA TYR A 97 5.89 9.09 5.34
C TYR A 97 4.81 9.15 4.26
N TYR A 98 3.55 9.41 4.62
CA TYR A 98 2.46 9.58 3.66
C TYR A 98 2.71 10.77 2.74
N ASN A 99 3.00 11.95 3.30
CA ASN A 99 3.30 13.14 2.51
C ASN A 99 4.53 12.96 1.63
N LYS A 100 5.58 12.31 2.14
CA LYS A 100 6.77 11.97 1.37
C LYS A 100 6.41 11.11 0.15
N GLY A 101 5.70 10.00 0.34
CA GLY A 101 5.38 9.11 -0.77
C GLY A 101 4.40 9.74 -1.77
N ILE A 102 3.43 10.54 -1.34
CA ILE A 102 2.55 11.31 -2.24
C ILE A 102 3.38 12.24 -3.14
N ASN A 103 4.30 13.00 -2.53
CA ASN A 103 5.17 13.91 -3.27
C ASN A 103 6.08 13.14 -4.26
N GLU A 104 6.69 12.04 -3.84
CA GLU A 104 7.53 11.20 -4.70
C GLU A 104 6.74 10.55 -5.84
N LEU A 105 5.50 10.11 -5.59
CA LEU A 105 4.61 9.48 -6.57
C LEU A 105 4.05 10.48 -7.60
N SER A 106 4.01 11.77 -7.27
CA SER A 106 3.48 12.82 -8.18
C SER A 106 4.21 12.85 -9.53
N ALA A 107 5.51 12.53 -9.55
CA ALA A 107 6.33 12.46 -10.76
C ALA A 107 5.92 11.33 -11.74
N PHE A 108 5.06 10.40 -11.32
CA PHE A 108 4.63 9.26 -12.11
C PHE A 108 3.19 9.39 -12.63
N GLY A 109 2.54 10.54 -12.41
CA GLY A 109 1.19 10.81 -12.87
C GLY A 109 0.20 9.73 -12.41
N TYR A 110 -0.67 9.29 -13.33
CA TYR A 110 -1.72 8.30 -13.05
C TYR A 110 -1.19 6.98 -12.47
N TYR A 111 0.05 6.56 -12.80
CA TYR A 111 0.64 5.34 -12.25
C TYR A 111 0.90 5.44 -10.74
N GLY A 112 1.05 6.66 -10.20
CA GLY A 112 1.21 6.89 -8.77
C GLY A 112 -0.10 6.95 -8.00
N TYR A 113 -1.25 7.01 -8.68
CA TYR A 113 -2.51 7.38 -8.04
C TYR A 113 -2.99 6.33 -7.03
N ASP A 114 -2.93 5.05 -7.37
CA ASP A 114 -3.45 4.00 -6.49
C ASP A 114 -2.66 3.95 -5.17
N ALA A 115 -1.33 4.02 -5.22
CA ALA A 115 -0.50 4.07 -4.01
C ALA A 115 -0.67 5.38 -3.21
N SER A 116 -0.81 6.52 -3.88
CA SER A 116 -1.12 7.80 -3.24
C SER A 116 -2.50 7.78 -2.56
N SER A 117 -3.48 7.06 -3.13
CA SER A 117 -4.82 6.95 -2.54
C SER A 117 -4.79 6.30 -1.14
N TRP A 118 -3.95 5.28 -0.96
CA TRP A 118 -3.76 4.63 0.35
C TRP A 118 -3.20 5.60 1.40
N ALA A 119 -2.28 6.48 0.97
CA ALA A 119 -1.73 7.53 1.81
C ALA A 119 -2.80 8.56 2.21
N TYR A 120 -3.64 8.99 1.27
CA TYR A 120 -4.74 9.91 1.54
C TYR A 120 -5.82 9.29 2.45
N TYR A 121 -6.09 7.99 2.34
CA TYR A 121 -6.91 7.30 3.33
C TYR A 121 -6.27 7.35 4.72
N GLY A 122 -4.96 7.12 4.82
CA GLY A 122 -4.19 7.28 6.05
C GLY A 122 -4.30 8.68 6.65
N LEU A 123 -4.01 9.72 5.87
CA LEU A 123 -4.15 11.12 6.29
C LEU A 123 -5.57 11.45 6.76
N SER A 124 -6.60 10.94 6.08
CA SER A 124 -7.99 11.09 6.52
C SER A 124 -8.23 10.50 7.92
N ARG A 125 -7.67 9.31 8.21
CA ARG A 125 -7.75 8.69 9.54
C ARG A 125 -6.96 9.47 10.59
N LEU A 126 -5.79 10.01 10.24
CA LEU A 126 -5.00 10.85 11.15
C LEU A 126 -5.71 12.17 11.49
N CYS A 127 -6.42 12.79 10.56
CA CYS A 127 -7.28 13.94 10.84
C CYS A 127 -8.39 13.63 11.84
N ASP A 128 -8.94 12.42 11.79
CA ASP A 128 -9.97 11.98 12.75
C ASP A 128 -9.45 11.95 14.18
N LEU A 129 -8.20 11.51 14.37
CA LEU A 129 -7.51 11.53 15.67
C LEU A 129 -7.33 12.95 16.24
N ARG A 130 -7.35 13.96 15.36
CA ARG A 130 -7.16 15.38 15.69
C ARG A 130 -8.46 16.18 15.69
N ASP A 131 -9.62 15.52 15.54
CA ASP A 131 -10.96 16.13 15.33
C ASP A 131 -11.00 17.17 14.18
N ASP A 132 -10.12 17.02 13.19
CA ASP A 132 -10.10 17.85 11.99
C ASP A 132 -11.05 17.31 10.93
N ARG A 133 -12.34 17.57 11.16
CA ARG A 133 -13.43 17.04 10.31
C ARG A 133 -13.36 17.55 8.87
N GLN A 134 -12.83 18.74 8.66
CA GLN A 134 -12.74 19.33 7.33
C GLN A 134 -11.69 18.60 6.49
N ASN A 135 -10.45 18.49 7.00
CA ASN A 135 -9.39 17.80 6.27
C ASN A 135 -9.65 16.29 6.18
N LYS A 136 -10.28 15.68 7.19
CA LYS A 136 -10.76 14.30 7.11
C LYS A 136 -11.60 14.07 5.86
N LYS A 137 -12.60 14.92 5.60
CA LYS A 137 -13.49 14.82 4.43
C LYS A 137 -12.73 15.08 3.13
N THR A 138 -11.87 16.11 3.11
CA THR A 138 -11.06 16.46 1.93
C THR A 138 -10.17 15.28 1.52
N PHE A 139 -9.36 14.75 2.43
CA PHE A 139 -8.45 13.64 2.12
C PHE A 139 -9.20 12.36 1.74
N ARG A 140 -10.34 12.06 2.39
CA ARG A 140 -11.17 10.91 2.02
C ARG A 140 -11.71 11.03 0.59
N LYS A 141 -12.16 12.22 0.21
CA LYS A 141 -12.63 12.49 -1.15
C LYS A 141 -11.50 12.31 -2.16
N THR A 142 -10.34 12.91 -1.91
CA THR A 142 -9.14 12.76 -2.75
C THR A 142 -8.74 11.30 -2.91
N ALA A 143 -8.72 10.52 -1.82
CA ALA A 143 -8.43 9.10 -1.88
C ALA A 143 -9.42 8.34 -2.78
N ASN A 144 -10.73 8.60 -2.65
CA ASN A 144 -11.77 7.97 -3.46
C ASN A 144 -11.71 8.32 -4.96
N GLU A 145 -11.18 9.49 -5.31
CA GLU A 145 -10.98 9.95 -6.68
C GLU A 145 -9.73 9.33 -7.32
N MET A 146 -8.70 9.03 -6.52
CA MET A 146 -7.43 8.47 -6.99
C MET A 146 -7.40 6.93 -6.96
N ALA A 147 -8.12 6.30 -6.03
CA ALA A 147 -8.11 4.86 -5.85
C ALA A 147 -8.68 4.14 -7.07
N TYR A 148 -7.97 3.11 -7.55
CA TYR A 148 -8.55 2.20 -8.53
C TYR A 148 -9.59 1.29 -7.87
N TYR A 149 -9.34 0.92 -6.61
CA TYR A 149 -10.19 0.05 -5.80
C TYR A 149 -10.40 0.65 -4.41
N ARG A 150 -11.59 1.24 -4.18
CA ARG A 150 -11.90 1.97 -2.92
C ARG A 150 -11.93 1.09 -1.68
N ASN A 151 -12.11 -0.22 -1.87
CA ASN A 151 -12.01 -1.25 -0.84
C ASN A 151 -10.58 -1.44 -0.32
N ILE A 152 -9.55 -1.11 -1.10
CA ILE A 152 -8.16 -1.15 -0.64
C ILE A 152 -7.81 0.18 0.04
N ASN A 153 -8.29 0.34 1.27
CA ASN A 153 -8.15 1.60 2.01
C ASN A 153 -7.40 1.46 3.35
N PHE A 154 -7.15 0.24 3.83
CA PHE A 154 -6.53 -0.04 5.13
C PHE A 154 -7.30 0.56 6.33
N ASP A 155 -8.63 0.62 6.27
CA ASP A 155 -9.42 1.14 7.39
C ASP A 155 -9.48 0.18 8.59
N ASP A 156 -9.50 -1.14 8.34
CA ASP A 156 -9.60 -2.19 9.37
C ASP A 156 -8.40 -2.28 10.33
#